data_AF-A0A3E4V5Z5-F1
#
_entry.id   AF-A0A3E4V5Z5-F1
#
_cell.length_a   1.000
_cell.length_b   1.000
_cell.length_c   1.000
_cell.angle_alpha   90.00
_cell.angle_beta   90.00
_cell.angle_gamma   90.00
#
_symmetry.space_group_name_H-M   'P 1'
#
loop_
_entity.id
_entity.type
_entity.pdbx_description
1 polymer ?
#
loop_
_entity_poly.entity_id
_entity_poly.type
_entity_poly.pdbx_seq_one_letter_code
_entity_poly.pdbx_strand_id
1 'polypeptide(L)'
;MAGKNQFEAPYERLANAIILSAVADYRAALKKVKRNPKSKTAIDEALQIEKFFRSSWYQQLTSVDGEFLIRKLQNEIRQSE
;
A
#
# COMPACT_ATOMS: atom_id res chain seq x y z
N MET A 1 -1.81 -5.08 31.69
CA MET A 1 -2.86 -5.31 30.67
C MET A 1 -2.27 -6.22 29.61
N ALA A 2 -2.99 -7.29 29.29
CA ALA A 2 -2.52 -8.50 28.62
C ALA A 2 -1.62 -8.24 27.39
N GLY A 3 -0.43 -8.85 27.41
CA GLY A 3 0.41 -8.97 26.22
C GLY A 3 -0.38 -9.74 25.17
N LYS A 4 -0.73 -9.05 24.07
CA LYS A 4 -1.36 -9.65 22.90
C LYS A 4 -0.52 -10.87 22.51
N ASN A 5 -1.18 -12.02 22.47
CA ASN A 5 -0.57 -13.32 22.20
C ASN A 5 0.44 -13.18 21.05
N GLN A 6 1.71 -13.47 21.31
CA GLN A 6 2.80 -13.30 20.34
C GLN A 6 2.72 -14.29 19.15
N PHE A 7 1.56 -14.89 18.90
CA PHE A 7 1.24 -15.88 17.88
C PHE A 7 -0.12 -15.68 17.21
N GLU A 8 -0.75 -14.49 17.27
CA GLU A 8 -1.90 -14.19 16.40
C GLU A 8 -1.47 -14.41 14.94
N ALA A 9 -2.01 -15.49 14.38
CA ALA A 9 -1.81 -16.15 13.08
C ALA A 9 -0.55 -15.77 12.26
N PRO A 10 0.44 -16.68 12.11
CA PRO A 10 1.61 -16.47 11.25
C PRO A 10 1.28 -15.99 9.82
N TYR A 11 0.17 -16.47 9.26
CA TYR A 11 -0.33 -16.05 7.95
C TYR A 11 -0.92 -14.64 7.94
N GLU A 12 -1.59 -14.23 9.01
CA GLU A 12 -2.09 -12.85 9.16
C GLU A 12 -0.93 -11.86 9.27
N ARG A 13 0.12 -12.23 10.02
CA ARG A 13 1.36 -11.43 10.09
C ARG A 13 2.02 -11.28 8.73
N LEU A 14 2.11 -12.38 7.98
CA LEU A 14 2.65 -12.36 6.63
C LEU A 14 1.80 -11.47 5.71
N ALA A 15 0.47 -11.63 5.75
CA ALA A 15 -0.45 -10.83 4.96
C ALA A 15 -0.28 -9.33 5.26
N ASN A 16 -0.27 -8.97 6.54
CA ASN A 16 -0.03 -7.60 7.00
C ASN A 16 1.33 -7.08 6.56
N ALA A 17 2.40 -7.89 6.66
CA ALA A 17 3.73 -7.48 6.22
C ALA A 17 3.78 -7.18 4.72
N ILE A 18 3.13 -8.01 3.88
CA ILE A 18 3.08 -7.78 2.44
C ILE A 18 2.31 -6.47 2.13
N ILE A 19 1.17 -6.26 2.79
CA ILE A 19 0.38 -5.03 2.61
C ILE A 19 1.18 -3.80 3.04
N LEU A 20 1.84 -3.83 4.20
CA LEU A 20 2.66 -2.73 4.70
C LEU A 20 3.83 -2.41 3.76
N SER A 21 4.47 -3.44 3.19
CA SER A 21 5.52 -3.26 2.18
C SER A 21 4.96 -2.55 0.94
N ALA A 22 3.84 -3.03 0.40
CA ALA A 22 3.20 -2.42 -0.77
C ALA A 22 2.80 -0.95 -0.52
N VAL A 23 2.33 -0.62 0.69
CA VAL A 23 2.03 0.76 1.08
C VAL A 23 3.28 1.64 1.11
N ALA A 24 4.39 1.13 1.64
CA ALA A 24 5.67 1.85 1.66
C ALA A 24 6.19 2.12 0.24
N ASP A 25 6.14 1.11 -0.62
CA ASP A 25 6.54 1.21 -2.03
C ASP A 25 5.65 2.21 -2.78
N TYR A 26 4.34 2.17 -2.54
CA TYR A 26 3.41 3.10 -3.18
C TYR A 26 3.67 4.55 -2.77
N ARG A 27 3.92 4.81 -1.49
CA ARG A 27 4.32 6.14 -1.00
C ARG A 27 5.60 6.63 -1.67
N ALA A 28 6.59 5.76 -1.82
CA ALA A 28 7.84 6.11 -2.49
C ALA A 28 7.60 6.44 -3.97
N ALA A 29 6.83 5.62 -4.68
CA ALA A 29 6.45 5.86 -6.07
C ALA A 29 5.69 7.18 -6.24
N LEU A 30 4.68 7.44 -5.40
CA LEU A 30 3.92 8.70 -5.42
C LEU A 30 4.80 9.92 -5.14
N LYS A 31 5.75 9.84 -4.21
CA LYS A 31 6.73 10.93 -3.97
C LYS A 31 7.61 11.16 -5.19
N LYS A 32 8.06 10.11 -5.87
CA LYS A 32 8.82 10.22 -7.14
C LYS A 32 7.97 10.88 -8.22
N VAL A 33 6.71 10.49 -8.38
CA VAL A 33 5.76 11.09 -9.33
C VAL A 33 5.51 12.55 -9.01
N LYS A 34 5.32 12.91 -7.73
CA LYS A 34 5.15 14.31 -7.29
C LYS A 34 6.37 15.16 -7.66
N ARG A 35 7.58 14.64 -7.45
CA ARG A 35 8.85 15.34 -7.77
C ARG A 35 9.11 15.41 -9.28
N ASN A 36 8.78 14.38 -10.03
CA ASN A 36 8.95 14.34 -11.48
C ASN A 36 7.72 13.72 -12.17
N PRO A 37 6.69 14.53 -12.47
CA PRO A 37 5.44 14.05 -13.06
C PRO A 37 5.57 13.46 -14.48
N LYS A 38 6.73 13.63 -15.14
CA LYS A 38 6.99 13.07 -16.47
C LYS A 38 7.74 11.73 -16.43
N SER A 39 8.09 11.24 -15.24
CA SER A 39 8.78 9.96 -15.08
C SER A 39 7.81 8.80 -15.35
N LYS A 40 7.88 8.24 -16.57
CA LYS A 40 7.12 7.04 -16.93
C LYS A 40 7.35 5.89 -15.95
N THR A 41 8.60 5.67 -15.54
CA THR A 41 8.95 4.60 -14.60
C THR A 41 8.25 4.76 -13.25
N ALA A 42 8.20 5.97 -12.68
CA ALA A 42 7.55 6.20 -11.40
C ALA A 42 6.01 6.06 -11.50
N ILE A 43 5.43 6.47 -12.63
CA ILE A 43 4.00 6.31 -12.92
C ILE A 43 3.66 4.82 -13.07
N ASP A 44 4.46 4.08 -13.85
CA ASP A 44 4.26 2.65 -14.06
C ASP A 44 4.41 1.87 -12.74
N GLU A 45 5.40 2.20 -11.91
CA GLU A 45 5.59 1.63 -10.57
C GLU A 45 4.34 1.86 -9.69
N ALA A 46 3.82 3.09 -9.64
CA ALA A 46 2.59 3.40 -8.92
C ALA A 46 1.38 2.60 -9.45
N LEU A 47 1.22 2.51 -10.78
CA LEU A 47 0.11 1.79 -11.41
C LEU A 47 0.15 0.27 -11.14
N GLN A 48 1.34 -0.34 -11.09
CA GLN A 48 1.46 -1.76 -10.74
C GLN A 48 1.02 -2.02 -9.30
N ILE A 49 1.38 -1.13 -8.37
CA ILE A 49 0.97 -1.27 -6.97
C ILE A 49 -0.54 -1.00 -6.80
N GLU A 50 -1.12 -0.09 -7.56
CA GLU A 50 -2.58 0.07 -7.57
C GLU A 50 -3.31 -1.16 -8.12
N LYS A 51 -2.78 -1.80 -9.17
CA LYS A 51 -3.33 -3.08 -9.67
C LYS A 51 -3.30 -4.16 -8.59
N PHE A 52 -2.23 -4.20 -7.79
CA PHE A 52 -2.13 -5.10 -6.65
C PHE A 52 -3.25 -4.82 -5.62
N PHE A 53 -3.46 -3.57 -5.21
CA PHE A 53 -4.54 -3.22 -4.27
C PHE A 53 -5.95 -3.51 -4.82
N ARG A 54 -6.13 -3.46 -6.14
CA ARG A 54 -7.40 -3.81 -6.83
C ARG A 54 -7.56 -5.30 -7.09
N SER A 55 -6.53 -6.11 -6.83
CA SER A 55 -6.54 -7.53 -7.19
C SER A 55 -7.38 -8.35 -6.20
N SER A 56 -7.96 -9.45 -6.70
CA SER A 56 -8.65 -10.43 -5.84
C SER A 56 -7.74 -11.04 -4.79
N TRP A 57 -6.43 -11.12 -5.06
CA TRP A 57 -5.45 -11.60 -4.10
C TRP A 57 -5.32 -10.66 -2.89
N TYR A 58 -5.38 -9.34 -3.09
CA TYR A 58 -5.36 -8.37 -1.98
C TYR A 58 -6.60 -8.54 -1.08
N GLN A 59 -7.76 -8.79 -1.68
CA GLN A 59 -9.00 -9.07 -0.94
C GLN A 59 -8.93 -10.35 -0.12
N GLN A 60 -8.08 -11.32 -0.50
CA GLN A 60 -7.82 -12.51 0.30
C GLN A 60 -6.90 -12.25 1.49
N LEU A 61 -6.02 -11.26 1.38
CA LEU A 61 -5.10 -10.89 2.46
C LEU A 61 -5.75 -10.01 3.53
N THR A 62 -6.70 -9.17 3.13
CA THR A 62 -7.32 -8.20 4.05
C THR A 62 -8.72 -7.84 3.61
N SER A 63 -9.56 -7.50 4.59
CA SER A 63 -10.91 -6.96 4.37
C SER A 63 -10.91 -5.44 4.15
N VAL A 64 -9.74 -4.78 4.18
CA VAL A 64 -9.62 -3.35 3.89
C VAL A 64 -9.90 -3.09 2.42
N ASP A 65 -10.69 -2.06 2.11
CA ASP A 65 -10.95 -1.64 0.74
C ASP A 65 -9.70 -1.01 0.11
N GLY A 66 -9.20 -1.62 -0.97
CA GLY A 66 -8.03 -1.18 -1.71
C GLY A 66 -8.22 0.17 -2.40
N GLU A 67 -9.43 0.50 -2.86
CA GLU A 67 -9.73 1.82 -3.46
C GLU A 67 -9.65 2.92 -2.42
N PHE A 68 -10.21 2.66 -1.23
CA PHE A 68 -10.10 3.57 -0.10
C PHE A 68 -8.63 3.80 0.29
N LEU A 69 -7.83 2.73 0.34
CA LEU A 69 -6.40 2.81 0.67
C LEU A 69 -5.62 3.66 -0.35
N ILE A 70 -5.83 3.42 -1.64
CA ILE A 70 -5.20 4.20 -2.73
C ILE A 70 -5.51 5.69 -2.56
N ARG A 71 -6.79 6.05 -2.43
CA ARG A 71 -7.23 7.45 -2.31
C ARG A 71 -6.62 8.12 -1.09
N LYS A 72 -6.57 7.42 0.04
CA LYS A 72 -5.97 7.93 1.28
C LYS A 72 -4.48 8.22 1.09
N LEU A 73 -3.73 7.30 0.49
CA LEU A 73 -2.28 7.46 0.27
C LEU A 73 -1.98 8.56 -0.76
N GLN A 74 -2.77 8.67 -1.83
CA GLN A 74 -2.65 9.77 -2.79
C GLN A 74 -2.89 11.12 -2.13
N ASN A 75 -3.92 11.23 -1.27
CA ASN A 75 -4.20 12.45 -0.53
C ASN A 75 -3.09 12.78 0.49
N GLU A 76 -2.56 11.78 1.19
CA GLU A 76 -1.42 11.93 2.11
C GLU A 76 -0.22 12.59 1.41
N ILE A 77 0.18 12.10 0.23
CA ILE A 77 1.33 12.64 -0.51
C ILE A 77 1.04 14.01 -1.14
N ARG A 78 -0.22 14.26 -1.53
CA ARG A 78 -0.63 15.60 -1.99
C ARG A 78 -0.51 16.63 -0.87
N GLN A 79 -0.92 16.28 0.35
CA GLN A 79 -0.91 17.15 1.52
C GLN A 79 0.45 17.25 2.22
N SER A 80 1.34 16.26 2.08
CA SER A 80 2.70 16.36 2.62
C SER A 80 3.52 17.37 1.80
N GLU A 81 3.61 18.61 2.29
CA GLU A 81 4.46 19.69 1.74
C GLU A 81 5.95 19.33 1.77
#